data_AF-A0A1C5SY56-F1
#
_entry.id   AF-A0A1C5SY56-F1
#
_cell.length_a   1.000
_cell.length_b   1.000
_cell.length_c   1.000
_cell.angle_alpha   90.00
_cell.angle_beta   90.00
_cell.angle_gamma   90.00
#
_symmetry.space_group_name_H-M   'P 1'
#
loop_
_entity.id
_entity.type
_entity.pdbx_description
1 polymer ?
#
loop_
_entity_poly.entity_id
_entity_poly.type
_entity_poly.pdbx_seq_one_letter_code
_entity_poly.pdbx_strand_id
1 'polypeptide(L)'
;MDFIDDPPEISEQERFQRHNRFLRSLKSDTLLIIDNFNVSATQDSFLSVVLKYRCQILFTTRSKLDEYCTLPLKEIEDMNALFQLTSVFYSEADTYRATVEKIIETVHSHTFAVELAAKLLENGISTPDQLLTRLQVEKTSFHNEDKIKIIKDGQSEPSENRCYIEKSLLCNSGFVLATF
;
A
#
# COMPACT_ATOMS: atom_id res chain seq x y z
N MET A 1 -0.11 -7.11 -17.91
CA MET A 1 -0.97 -6.03 -18.43
C MET A 1 -1.16 -6.35 -19.89
N ASP A 2 -2.37 -6.71 -20.29
CA ASP A 2 -2.72 -6.88 -21.70
C ASP A 2 -3.45 -5.61 -22.12
N PHE A 3 -3.03 -4.98 -23.22
CA PHE A 3 -3.84 -3.95 -23.85
C PHE A 3 -5.02 -4.62 -24.55
N ILE A 4 -6.16 -3.93 -24.61
CA ILE A 4 -7.42 -4.46 -25.17
C ILE A 4 -7.22 -4.99 -26.61
N ASP A 5 -6.22 -4.47 -27.32
CA ASP A 5 -5.88 -4.87 -28.69
C ASP A 5 -4.76 -5.93 -28.78
N ASP A 6 -4.31 -6.54 -27.68
CA ASP A 6 -3.25 -7.55 -27.71
C ASP A 6 -3.79 -8.87 -28.31
N PRO A 7 -3.17 -9.42 -29.36
CA PRO A 7 -3.54 -10.73 -29.90
C PRO A 7 -3.28 -11.82 -28.86
N PRO A 8 -4.12 -12.87 -28.77
CA PRO A 8 -3.98 -13.93 -27.77
C PRO A 8 -2.70 -14.77 -27.92
N GLU A 9 -2.02 -14.72 -29.06
CA GLU A 9 -0.82 -15.53 -29.37
C GLU A 9 0.49 -14.71 -29.41
N ILE A 10 0.48 -13.45 -28.97
CA ILE A 10 1.69 -12.61 -29.00
C ILE A 10 2.71 -13.06 -27.94
N SER A 11 4.00 -13.09 -28.30
CA SER A 11 5.06 -13.38 -27.33
C SER A 11 5.18 -12.26 -26.29
N GLU A 12 5.62 -12.57 -25.07
CA GLU A 12 5.80 -11.56 -24.02
C GLU A 12 6.75 -10.43 -24.43
N GLN A 13 7.79 -10.79 -25.19
CA GLN A 13 8.78 -9.84 -25.70
C GLN A 13 8.17 -8.87 -26.71
N GLU A 14 7.32 -9.37 -27.60
CA GLU A 14 6.66 -8.55 -28.62
C GLU A 14 5.56 -7.66 -27.99
N ARG A 15 4.85 -8.19 -26.99
CA ARG A 15 3.92 -7.43 -26.15
C ARG A 15 4.63 -6.27 -25.44
N PHE A 16 5.76 -6.54 -24.78
CA PHE A 16 6.56 -5.51 -24.13
C PHE A 16 7.03 -4.43 -25.12
N GLN A 17 7.53 -4.81 -26.29
CA GLN A 17 7.97 -3.85 -27.30
C GLN A 17 6.82 -2.99 -27.81
N ARG A 18 5.65 -3.58 -28.03
CA ARG A 18 4.45 -2.88 -28.48
C ARG A 18 3.98 -1.87 -27.44
N HIS A 19 3.90 -2.29 -26.18
CA HIS A 19 3.49 -1.42 -25.07
C HIS A 19 4.50 -0.29 -24.83
N ASN A 20 5.79 -0.60 -24.80
CA ASN A 20 6.86 0.39 -24.64
C ASN A 20 6.86 1.41 -25.80
N ARG A 21 6.60 0.98 -27.04
CA ARG A 21 6.46 1.90 -28.18
C ARG A 21 5.29 2.87 -27.99
N PHE A 22 4.15 2.36 -27.54
CA PHE A 22 2.99 3.19 -27.23
C PHE A 22 3.28 4.18 -26.09
N LEU A 23 3.84 3.71 -24.98
CA LEU A 23 4.20 4.55 -23.83
C LEU A 23 5.21 5.66 -24.21
N ARG A 24 6.14 5.38 -25.13
CA ARG A 24 7.07 6.37 -25.69
C ARG A 24 6.42 7.42 -26.59
N SER A 25 5.26 7.10 -27.16
CA SER A 25 4.51 8.02 -28.03
C SER A 25 3.65 9.02 -27.23
N LEU A 26 3.42 8.75 -25.94
CA LEU A 26 2.70 9.65 -25.04
C LEU A 26 3.41 11.01 -24.94
N LYS A 27 2.60 12.07 -24.83
CA LYS A 27 3.07 13.46 -24.78
C LYS A 27 2.96 14.01 -23.36
N SER A 28 3.48 15.22 -23.16
CA SER A 28 3.53 15.90 -21.85
C SER A 28 2.16 16.31 -21.30
N ASP A 29 1.10 16.23 -22.12
CA ASP A 29 -0.29 16.39 -21.73
C ASP A 29 -0.88 15.13 -21.06
N THR A 30 -0.09 14.06 -20.99
CA THR A 30 -0.47 12.78 -20.39
C THR A 30 0.24 12.59 -19.07
N LEU A 31 -0.50 12.17 -18.03
CA LEU A 31 0.04 11.70 -16.77
C LEU A 31 0.01 10.17 -16.73
N LEU A 32 1.18 9.55 -16.59
CA LEU A 32 1.36 8.12 -16.36
C LEU A 32 1.60 7.88 -14.87
N ILE A 33 0.71 7.13 -14.23
CA ILE A 33 0.86 6.75 -12.82
C ILE A 33 1.39 5.31 -12.76
N ILE A 34 2.51 5.11 -12.07
CA ILE A 34 3.14 3.81 -11.84
C ILE A 34 3.10 3.53 -10.35
N ASP A 35 2.17 2.66 -9.97
CA ASP A 35 1.94 2.29 -8.58
C ASP A 35 2.91 1.20 -8.09
N ASN A 36 3.28 1.25 -6.81
CA ASN A 36 4.14 0.30 -6.09
C ASN A 36 5.46 -0.01 -6.79
N PHE A 37 6.13 1.02 -7.28
CA PHE A 37 7.41 0.97 -7.99
C PHE A 37 8.59 0.69 -7.05
N ASN A 38 8.70 -0.54 -6.56
CA ASN A 38 9.78 -0.95 -5.67
C ASN A 38 11.01 -1.41 -6.48
N VAL A 39 11.90 -0.48 -6.82
CA VAL A 39 13.19 -0.80 -7.42
C VAL A 39 14.21 -0.92 -6.29
N SER A 40 14.70 -2.12 -6.04
CA SER A 40 15.97 -2.25 -5.32
C SER A 40 17.03 -1.52 -6.15
N ALA A 41 17.82 -0.63 -5.52
CA ALA A 41 18.82 0.26 -6.15
C ALA A 41 19.87 -0.43 -7.08
N THR A 42 19.75 -1.73 -7.32
CA THR A 42 20.63 -2.59 -8.10
C THR A 42 20.01 -3.11 -9.42
N GLN A 43 18.77 -2.77 -9.80
CA GLN A 43 18.17 -3.17 -11.08
C GLN A 43 17.69 -1.97 -11.92
N ASP A 44 18.64 -1.18 -12.38
CA ASP A 44 18.44 0.17 -12.94
C ASP A 44 18.21 0.21 -14.48
N SER A 45 17.80 -0.90 -15.10
CA SER A 45 17.54 -0.93 -16.56
C SER A 45 16.15 -0.42 -16.90
N PHE A 46 15.15 -0.63 -16.04
CA PHE A 46 13.76 -0.29 -16.31
C PHE A 46 13.42 1.17 -15.96
N LEU A 47 13.91 1.69 -14.84
CA LEU A 47 13.72 3.11 -14.46
C LEU A 47 14.29 4.02 -15.54
N SER A 48 15.52 3.74 -15.99
CA SER A 48 16.18 4.41 -17.12
C SER A 48 15.37 4.40 -18.43
N VAL A 49 14.52 3.39 -18.65
CA VAL A 49 13.63 3.30 -19.82
C VAL A 49 12.41 4.20 -19.65
N VAL A 50 11.78 4.15 -18.48
CA VAL A 50 10.57 4.91 -18.15
C VAL A 50 10.84 6.40 -18.11
N LEU A 51 11.99 6.83 -17.55
CA LEU A 51 12.41 8.23 -17.52
C LEU A 51 12.65 8.85 -18.90
N LYS A 52 12.73 8.05 -19.96
CA LYS A 52 12.85 8.52 -21.34
C LYS A 52 11.50 8.78 -22.01
N TYR A 53 10.38 8.56 -21.31
CA TYR A 53 9.06 8.88 -21.86
C TYR A 53 8.85 10.40 -21.84
N ARG A 54 8.06 10.90 -22.79
CA ARG A 54 7.79 12.34 -22.95
C ARG A 54 6.56 12.81 -22.17
N CYS A 55 5.92 11.91 -21.43
CA CYS A 55 4.78 12.19 -20.56
C CYS A 55 5.21 12.57 -19.15
N GLN A 56 4.28 13.13 -18.38
CA GLN A 56 4.46 13.30 -16.95
C GLN A 56 4.33 11.93 -16.27
N ILE A 57 5.18 11.62 -15.29
CA ILE A 57 5.21 10.30 -14.66
C ILE A 57 5.16 10.46 -13.15
N LEU A 58 4.17 9.86 -12.50
CA LEU A 58 4.03 9.80 -11.06
C LEU A 58 4.30 8.39 -10.58
N PHE A 59 5.24 8.23 -9.64
CA PHE A 59 5.50 6.94 -9.00
C PHE A 59 4.89 6.88 -7.59
N THR A 60 4.46 5.71 -7.17
CA THR A 60 4.26 5.43 -5.75
C THR A 60 5.28 4.36 -5.36
N THR A 61 6.05 4.55 -4.28
CA THR A 61 7.11 3.61 -3.92
C THR A 61 7.51 3.71 -2.47
N ARG A 62 7.82 2.56 -1.88
CA ARG A 62 8.41 2.44 -0.54
C ARG A 62 9.94 2.70 -0.54
N SER A 63 10.56 2.78 -1.71
CA SER A 63 11.99 3.06 -1.86
C SER A 63 12.27 4.57 -1.82
N LYS A 64 13.38 4.95 -1.19
CA LYS A 64 13.87 6.32 -1.26
C LYS A 64 14.59 6.54 -2.59
N LEU A 65 14.15 7.51 -3.37
CA LEU A 65 14.73 7.89 -4.65
C LEU A 65 15.35 9.29 -4.51
N ASP A 66 16.59 9.37 -4.03
CA ASP A 66 17.23 10.64 -3.64
C ASP A 66 17.51 11.60 -4.82
N GLU A 67 17.57 11.08 -6.05
CA GLU A 67 17.92 11.86 -7.24
C GLU A 67 16.71 12.55 -7.91
N TYR A 68 15.50 12.37 -7.36
CA TYR A 68 14.26 12.84 -7.98
C TYR A 68 13.46 13.73 -7.04
N CYS A 69 12.53 14.53 -7.59
CA CYS A 69 11.53 15.19 -6.79
C CYS A 69 10.73 14.12 -6.02
N THR A 70 10.60 14.28 -4.71
CA THR A 70 9.88 13.33 -3.86
C THR A 70 8.93 14.09 -2.94
N LEU A 71 7.73 13.55 -2.76
CA LEU A 71 6.74 14.07 -1.81
C LEU A 71 6.53 13.02 -0.73
N PRO A 72 7.26 13.08 0.40
CA PRO A 72 7.15 12.05 1.43
C PRO A 72 5.73 12.03 2.00
N LEU A 73 5.10 10.84 1.97
CA LEU A 73 3.83 10.63 2.63
C LEU A 73 4.07 10.22 4.08
N LYS A 74 3.37 10.89 4.99
CA LYS A 74 3.33 10.55 6.41
C LYS A 74 1.97 10.00 6.77
N GLU A 75 1.93 9.27 7.87
CA GLU A 75 0.68 8.84 8.50
C GLU A 75 -0.19 10.06 8.86
N ILE A 76 -1.50 9.83 8.95
CA ILE A 76 -2.43 10.86 9.40
C ILE A 76 -2.24 11.02 10.91
N GLU A 77 -1.79 12.20 11.35
CA GLU A 77 -1.55 12.48 12.77
C GLU A 77 -2.85 12.83 13.52
N ASP A 78 -3.89 13.30 12.82
CA ASP A 78 -5.16 13.70 13.42
C ASP A 78 -6.03 12.49 13.78
N MET A 79 -6.10 12.20 15.09
CA MET A 79 -6.95 11.15 15.65
C MET A 79 -8.43 11.32 15.27
N ASN A 80 -8.94 12.55 15.19
CA ASN A 80 -10.35 12.74 14.83
C ASN A 80 -10.61 12.39 13.37
N ALA A 81 -9.67 12.68 12.47
CA ALA A 81 -9.77 12.28 11.06
C ALA A 81 -9.75 10.74 10.91
N LEU A 82 -8.88 10.06 11.66
CA LEU A 82 -8.82 8.59 11.69
C LEU A 82 -10.05 7.96 12.35
N PHE A 83 -10.59 8.60 13.39
CA PHE A 83 -11.84 8.18 14.02
C PHE A 83 -13.02 8.33 13.06
N GLN A 84 -13.08 9.45 12.32
CA GLN A 84 -14.08 9.64 11.26
C GLN A 84 -13.94 8.58 10.16
N LEU A 85 -12.72 8.25 9.74
CA LEU A 85 -12.46 7.15 8.79
C LEU A 85 -13.01 5.83 9.33
N THR A 86 -12.73 5.50 10.59
CA THR A 86 -13.28 4.28 11.23
C THR A 86 -14.81 4.29 11.22
N SER A 87 -15.41 5.43 11.55
CA SER A 87 -16.87 5.59 11.66
C SER A 87 -17.61 5.43 10.32
N VAL A 88 -16.90 5.58 9.19
CA VAL A 88 -17.46 5.26 7.86
C VAL A 88 -17.71 3.76 7.71
N PHE A 89 -16.90 2.91 8.36
CA PHE A 89 -16.93 1.47 8.18
C PHE A 89 -17.48 0.70 9.40
N TYR A 90 -17.48 1.29 10.59
CA TYR A 90 -17.99 0.69 11.82
C TYR A 90 -19.09 1.56 12.42
N SER A 91 -20.33 1.05 12.37
CA SER A 91 -21.55 1.77 12.73
C SER A 91 -21.64 2.12 14.22
N GLU A 92 -21.02 1.33 15.10
CA GLU A 92 -21.00 1.56 16.55
C GLU A 92 -19.72 2.28 17.03
N ALA A 93 -18.95 2.90 16.12
CA ALA A 93 -17.70 3.56 16.46
C ALA A 93 -17.84 4.60 17.59
N ASP A 94 -18.89 5.44 17.55
CA ASP A 94 -19.18 6.43 18.60
C ASP A 94 -19.49 5.77 19.96
N THR A 95 -20.21 4.64 19.96
CA THR A 95 -20.51 3.88 21.19
C THR A 95 -19.23 3.39 21.87
N TYR A 96 -18.25 2.96 21.07
CA TYR A 96 -16.99 2.40 21.55
C TYR A 96 -15.80 3.34 21.38
N ARG A 97 -16.04 4.66 21.36
CA ARG A 97 -15.05 5.68 20.97
C ARG A 97 -13.68 5.50 21.62
N ALA A 98 -13.64 5.39 22.95
CA ALA A 98 -12.37 5.27 23.69
C ALA A 98 -11.59 3.98 23.34
N THR A 99 -12.28 2.88 23.04
CA THR A 99 -11.64 1.62 22.64
C THR A 99 -11.17 1.70 21.18
N VAL A 100 -11.97 2.32 20.31
CA VAL A 100 -11.62 2.55 18.90
C VAL A 100 -10.39 3.45 18.77
N GLU A 101 -10.32 4.56 19.52
CA GLU A 101 -9.15 5.44 19.55
C GLU A 101 -7.88 4.67 19.98
N LYS A 102 -7.98 3.81 21.00
CA LYS A 102 -6.87 2.93 21.42
C LYS A 102 -6.47 1.91 20.35
N ILE A 103 -7.43 1.38 19.58
CA ILE A 103 -7.14 0.49 18.46
C ILE A 103 -6.34 1.26 17.39
N ILE A 104 -6.78 2.48 17.03
CA ILE A 104 -6.09 3.35 16.07
C ILE A 104 -4.64 3.62 16.50
N GLU A 105 -4.43 3.95 17.79
CA GLU A 105 -3.08 4.13 18.36
C GLU A 105 -2.25 2.84 18.30
N THR A 106 -2.87 1.70 18.60
CA THR A 106 -2.19 0.39 18.61
C THR A 106 -1.75 -0.01 17.21
N VAL A 107 -2.55 0.33 16.19
CA VAL A 107 -2.20 0.12 14.77
C VAL A 107 -1.38 1.28 14.18
N HIS A 108 -0.82 2.14 15.02
CA HIS A 108 0.10 3.21 14.62
C HIS A 108 -0.46 4.10 13.51
N SER A 109 -1.75 4.45 13.57
CA SER A 109 -2.38 5.34 12.57
C SER A 109 -2.29 4.87 11.11
N HIS A 110 -1.92 3.61 10.86
CA HIS A 110 -1.82 3.07 9.50
C HIS A 110 -3.23 2.97 8.90
N THR A 111 -3.53 3.82 7.91
CA THR A 111 -4.90 4.02 7.39
C THR A 111 -5.57 2.72 6.94
N PHE A 112 -4.83 1.84 6.26
CA PHE A 112 -5.35 0.53 5.88
C PHE A 112 -5.61 -0.40 7.08
N ALA A 113 -4.78 -0.32 8.13
CA ALA A 113 -4.99 -1.15 9.33
C ALA A 113 -6.20 -0.64 10.13
N VAL A 114 -6.39 0.68 10.18
CA VAL A 114 -7.59 1.32 10.76
C VAL A 114 -8.85 0.88 10.02
N GLU A 115 -8.87 0.94 8.68
CA GLU A 115 -10.01 0.48 7.88
C GLU A 115 -10.28 -1.02 8.08
N LEU A 116 -9.24 -1.85 8.07
CA LEU A 116 -9.38 -3.29 8.25
C LEU A 116 -9.92 -3.62 9.65
N ALA A 117 -9.42 -2.96 10.69
CA ALA A 117 -9.95 -3.08 12.05
C ALA A 117 -11.44 -2.71 12.10
N ALA A 118 -11.83 -1.59 11.50
CA ALA A 118 -13.22 -1.15 11.44
C ALA A 118 -14.12 -2.20 10.78
N LYS A 119 -13.70 -2.76 9.63
CA LYS A 119 -14.44 -3.82 8.93
C LYS A 119 -14.54 -5.12 9.73
N LEU A 120 -13.51 -5.47 10.52
CA LEU A 120 -13.58 -6.65 11.39
C LEU A 120 -14.61 -6.47 12.51
N LEU A 121 -14.71 -5.26 13.06
CA LEU A 121 -15.70 -4.91 14.08
C LEU A 121 -17.12 -4.94 13.51
N GLU A 122 -17.34 -4.30 12.36
CA GLU A 122 -18.65 -4.24 11.69
C GLU A 122 -19.18 -5.63 11.32
N ASN A 123 -18.32 -6.53 10.87
CA ASN A 123 -18.71 -7.90 10.55
C ASN A 123 -18.91 -8.79 11.80
N GLY A 124 -18.72 -8.26 13.01
CA GLY A 124 -18.87 -9.00 14.26
C GLY A 124 -17.83 -10.11 14.46
N ILE A 125 -16.71 -10.09 13.71
CA ILE A 125 -15.63 -11.09 13.81
C ILE A 125 -14.92 -10.99 15.16
N SER A 126 -14.89 -9.79 15.75
CA SER A 126 -14.35 -9.53 17.08
C SER A 126 -15.07 -8.33 17.69
N THR A 127 -15.24 -8.34 19.01
CA THR A 127 -15.70 -7.13 19.72
C THR A 127 -14.53 -6.14 19.87
N PRO A 128 -14.79 -4.83 20.12
CA PRO A 128 -13.74 -3.83 20.28
C PRO A 128 -12.67 -4.21 21.31
N ASP A 129 -13.08 -4.69 22.49
CA ASP A 129 -12.13 -5.08 23.54
C ASP A 129 -11.32 -6.35 23.18
N GLN A 130 -11.94 -7.29 22.46
CA GLN A 130 -11.26 -8.50 21.99
C GLN A 130 -10.20 -8.14 20.93
N LEU A 131 -10.54 -7.27 19.99
CA LEU A 131 -9.62 -6.82 18.95
C LEU A 131 -8.45 -6.04 19.57
N LEU A 132 -8.74 -5.10 20.47
CA LEU A 132 -7.72 -4.33 21.17
C LEU A 132 -6.76 -5.23 21.96
N THR A 133 -7.29 -6.20 22.71
CA THR A 133 -6.48 -7.14 23.48
C THR A 133 -5.55 -7.96 22.58
N ARG A 134 -6.07 -8.45 21.44
CA ARG A 134 -5.26 -9.21 20.48
C ARG A 134 -4.13 -8.37 19.89
N LEU A 135 -4.43 -7.16 19.43
CA LEU A 135 -3.44 -6.25 18.88
C LEU A 135 -2.36 -5.89 19.91
N GLN A 136 -2.71 -5.72 21.18
CA GLN A 136 -1.75 -5.44 22.25
C GLN A 136 -0.86 -6.64 22.58
N VAL A 137 -1.42 -7.85 22.64
CA VAL A 137 -0.62 -9.08 22.83
C VAL A 137 0.37 -9.26 21.68
N GLU A 138 -0.10 -9.11 20.45
CA GLU A 138 0.75 -9.26 19.26
C GLU A 138 1.80 -8.13 19.17
N LYS A 139 1.49 -6.90 19.60
CA LYS A 139 2.46 -5.80 19.74
C LYS A 139 3.65 -6.19 20.62
N THR A 140 3.42 -6.93 21.71
CA THR A 140 4.50 -7.36 22.61
C THR A 140 5.41 -8.43 21.99
N SER A 141 4.94 -9.20 21.00
CA SER A 141 5.78 -10.18 20.29
C SER A 141 6.76 -9.55 19.29
N PHE A 142 6.53 -8.32 18.80
CA PHE A 142 7.44 -7.64 17.86
C PHE A 142 8.74 -7.14 18.49
N HIS A 143 8.88 -7.19 19.83
CA HIS A 143 10.15 -6.92 20.49
C HIS A 143 11.17 -8.06 20.38
N ASN A 144 10.78 -9.20 19.80
CA ASN A 144 11.71 -10.24 19.38
C ASN A 144 12.05 -10.02 17.90
N GLU A 145 13.35 -9.89 17.59
CA GLU A 145 13.92 -9.52 16.30
C GLU A 145 13.61 -10.52 15.17
N ASP A 146 12.36 -10.64 14.73
CA ASP A 146 12.03 -11.46 13.58
C ASP A 146 12.20 -10.66 12.29
N LYS A 147 13.34 -10.93 11.62
CA LYS A 147 13.62 -10.52 10.24
C LYS A 147 12.60 -11.17 9.29
N ILE A 148 11.50 -10.48 9.01
CA ILE A 148 10.48 -10.98 8.09
C ILE A 148 10.98 -10.87 6.64
N LYS A 149 11.10 -12.02 5.96
CA LYS A 149 11.36 -12.12 4.53
C LYS A 149 10.07 -11.91 3.75
N ILE A 150 10.06 -10.94 2.85
CA ILE A 150 8.95 -10.69 1.92
C ILE A 150 8.95 -11.79 0.85
N ILE A 151 7.89 -12.61 0.80
CA ILE A 151 7.65 -13.58 -0.28
C ILE A 151 6.59 -13.00 -1.20
N LYS A 152 6.90 -12.96 -2.50
CA LYS A 152 6.00 -12.58 -3.58
C LYS A 152 5.17 -13.80 -3.99
N ASP A 153 3.93 -13.55 -4.41
CA ASP A 153 2.98 -14.48 -5.07
C ASP A 153 2.07 -15.32 -4.17
N GLY A 154 0.87 -14.78 -3.91
CA GLY A 154 -0.40 -15.39 -4.37
C GLY A 154 -0.84 -16.78 -3.86
N GLN A 155 -0.29 -17.31 -2.78
CA GLN A 155 -0.82 -18.53 -2.14
C GLN A 155 -1.44 -18.18 -0.80
N SER A 156 -2.74 -18.48 -0.73
CA SER A 156 -3.73 -18.00 0.23
C SER A 156 -4.31 -19.25 0.90
N GLU A 157 -3.98 -19.49 2.17
CA GLU A 157 -4.68 -20.47 3.01
C GLU A 157 -5.67 -19.74 3.94
N PRO A 158 -6.76 -20.39 4.41
CA PRO A 158 -7.96 -19.74 4.95
C PRO A 158 -7.79 -19.01 6.30
N SER A 159 -6.56 -18.83 6.78
CA SER A 159 -6.17 -18.09 7.99
C SER A 159 -5.85 -16.62 7.72
N GLU A 160 -6.15 -16.14 6.52
CA GLU A 160 -5.58 -14.97 5.86
C GLU A 160 -5.82 -13.61 6.51
N ASN A 161 -6.91 -13.42 7.25
CA ASN A 161 -7.19 -12.12 7.88
C ASN A 161 -6.23 -11.75 9.03
N ARG A 162 -5.58 -12.73 9.67
CA ARG A 162 -4.54 -12.49 10.70
C ARG A 162 -3.31 -11.79 10.12
N CYS A 163 -2.93 -12.14 8.90
CA CYS A 163 -1.67 -11.73 8.31
C CYS A 163 -1.71 -10.30 7.72
N TYR A 164 -2.90 -9.78 7.38
CA TYR A 164 -3.00 -8.49 6.70
C TYR A 164 -2.75 -7.30 7.63
N ILE A 165 -3.26 -7.30 8.87
CA ILE A 165 -2.96 -6.20 9.81
C ILE A 165 -1.47 -6.20 10.18
N GLU A 166 -0.90 -7.37 10.48
CA GLU A 166 0.53 -7.54 10.77
C GLU A 166 1.44 -7.06 9.63
N LYS A 167 1.14 -7.42 8.37
CA LYS A 167 1.92 -6.97 7.20
C LYS A 167 1.77 -5.48 6.91
N SER A 168 0.65 -4.88 7.30
CA SER A 168 0.35 -3.46 7.06
C SER A 168 1.08 -2.56 8.04
N LEU A 169 1.21 -2.99 9.31
CA LEU A 169 1.97 -2.29 10.36
C LEU A 169 3.47 -2.21 10.09
N LEU A 170 3.99 -3.03 9.19
CA LEU A 170 5.39 -3.03 8.75
C LEU A 170 5.67 -2.10 7.55
N CYS A 171 4.65 -1.45 6.98
CA CYS A 171 4.78 -0.65 5.77
C CYS A 171 4.72 0.85 6.05
N ASN A 172 5.87 1.44 6.39
CA ASN A 172 6.09 2.87 6.13
C ASN A 172 6.02 3.11 4.62
N SER A 173 4.83 3.49 4.16
CA SER A 173 4.53 3.70 2.75
C SER A 173 4.79 5.16 2.40
N GLY A 174 6.03 5.46 2.02
CA GLY A 174 6.30 6.68 1.27
C GLY A 174 5.56 6.64 -0.08
N PHE A 175 5.10 7.79 -0.54
CA PHE A 175 4.79 8.00 -1.96
C PHE A 175 5.89 8.90 -2.51
N VAL A 176 6.19 8.82 -3.81
CA VAL A 176 7.28 9.61 -4.43
C VAL A 176 6.73 10.30 -5.66
N LEU A 177 6.25 11.53 -5.47
CA LEU A 177 5.89 12.41 -6.59
C LEU A 177 7.15 12.92 -7.29
N ALA A 178 7.64 12.16 -8.28
CA ALA A 178 8.53 12.72 -9.29
C ALA A 178 7.70 13.61 -10.21
N THR A 179 8.01 14.89 -10.28
CA THR A 179 7.52 15.79 -11.32
C THR A 179 8.72 16.25 -12.13
N PHE A 180 8.60 16.21 -13.46
CA PHE A 180 9.56 16.73 -14.42
C PHE A 180 8.90 17.86 -15.22
#